data_AF-Q5DCG4-F1
#
_entry.id   AF-Q5DCG4-F1
#
_cell.length_a   1.000
_cell.length_b   1.000
_cell.length_c   1.000
_cell.angle_alpha   90.00
_cell.angle_beta   90.00
_cell.angle_gamma   90.00
#
_symmetry.space_group_name_H-M   'P 1'
#
loop_
_entity.id
_entity.type
_entity.pdbx_description
1 polymer ?
#
loop_
_entity_poly.entity_id
_entity_poly.type
_entity_poly.pdbx_seq_one_letter_code
_entity_poly.pdbx_strand_id
1 'polypeptide(L)'
;MTTTWSKLICRAEKLLGGPAPFINLSSILSSEAGSLASRARRLAGNVDHPFFSTVRSCLRGKSVNNLFSISSTLSDRFSASVTSERPSGGLIVLLVGQSYTSPTNSTKLYSQHRSISEIFETVHTAVAIHKSLVDLNDLHQNTGDNDETWLKNMEICNKLATLSGDVLLASVSTSLAELHHDKVVDVISEAIGNMIEAEFHELATNANLETININSVVTSDELYSSPKEKWLSFVQLSRGALLGEVVARLPYILLKSIKTKSGRA
;
A
#
# COMPACT_ATOMS: atom_id res chain seq x y z
N MET A 1 28.55 -2.76 -9.16
CA MET A 1 28.40 -3.90 -8.26
C MET A 1 26.91 -4.17 -8.10
N THR A 2 26.37 -5.26 -8.67
CA THR A 2 24.98 -5.63 -8.38
C THR A 2 24.90 -5.98 -6.89
N THR A 3 24.05 -5.26 -6.17
CA THR A 3 23.92 -5.42 -4.73
C THR A 3 23.43 -6.83 -4.39
N THR A 4 23.72 -7.27 -3.16
CA THR A 4 23.30 -8.58 -2.64
C THR A 4 21.81 -8.86 -2.85
N TRP A 5 20.97 -7.82 -2.80
CA TRP A 5 19.52 -7.94 -2.95
C TRP A 5 19.08 -8.35 -4.35
N SER A 6 19.62 -7.77 -5.42
CA SER A 6 19.23 -8.15 -6.78
C SER A 6 19.51 -9.63 -7.08
N LYS A 7 20.59 -10.17 -6.51
CA LYS A 7 20.92 -11.60 -6.61
C LYS A 7 19.93 -12.47 -5.84
N LEU A 8 19.54 -12.05 -4.64
CA LEU A 8 18.56 -12.76 -3.81
C LEU A 8 17.16 -12.75 -4.44
N ILE A 9 16.72 -11.60 -4.96
CA ILE A 9 15.44 -11.46 -5.67
C ILE A 9 15.42 -12.38 -6.90
N CYS A 10 16.45 -12.32 -7.74
CA CYS A 10 16.55 -13.19 -8.92
C CYS A 10 16.52 -14.69 -8.54
N ARG A 11 17.16 -15.06 -7.42
CA ARG A 11 17.12 -16.44 -6.91
C ARG A 11 15.71 -16.82 -6.44
N ALA A 12 15.03 -15.93 -5.71
CA ALA A 12 13.66 -16.14 -5.28
C ALA A 12 12.69 -16.30 -6.47
N GLU A 13 12.79 -15.44 -7.47
CA GLU A 13 11.98 -15.52 -8.69
C GLU A 13 12.19 -16.83 -9.45
N LYS A 14 13.46 -17.30 -9.53
CA LYS A 14 13.77 -18.62 -10.10
C LYS A 14 13.13 -19.76 -9.34
N LEU A 15 13.12 -19.70 -8.00
CA LEU A 15 12.46 -20.71 -7.16
C LEU A 15 10.93 -20.70 -7.35
N LEU A 16 10.36 -19.52 -7.55
CA LEU A 16 8.93 -19.33 -7.77
C LEU A 16 8.49 -19.59 -9.21
N GLY A 17 9.42 -19.83 -10.15
CA GLY A 17 9.12 -20.09 -11.56
C GLY A 17 8.68 -18.86 -12.34
N GLY A 18 8.97 -17.64 -11.86
CA GLY A 18 8.58 -16.41 -12.54
C GLY A 18 8.92 -15.14 -11.75
N PRO A 19 8.69 -13.96 -12.36
CA PRO A 19 8.96 -12.69 -11.70
C PRO A 19 8.07 -12.49 -10.48
N ALA A 20 8.52 -11.62 -9.57
CA ALA A 20 7.75 -11.19 -8.42
C ALA A 20 6.35 -10.70 -8.87
N PRO A 21 5.28 -11.04 -8.12
CA PRO A 21 3.96 -10.53 -8.41
C PRO A 21 3.95 -9.00 -8.41
N PHE A 22 3.24 -8.42 -9.37
CA PHE A 22 3.09 -6.98 -9.55
C PHE A 22 1.61 -6.64 -9.73
N ILE A 23 1.29 -5.35 -9.75
CA ILE A 23 -0.07 -4.84 -9.92
C ILE A 23 -0.72 -5.49 -11.15
N ASN A 24 -1.83 -6.18 -10.94
CA ASN A 24 -2.56 -6.80 -12.03
C ASN A 24 -3.41 -5.75 -12.77
N LEU A 25 -2.79 -5.06 -13.73
CA LEU A 25 -3.46 -4.03 -14.54
C LEU A 25 -4.56 -4.59 -15.44
N SER A 26 -4.61 -5.90 -15.70
CA SER A 26 -5.64 -6.47 -16.58
C SER A 26 -7.05 -6.31 -16.01
N SER A 27 -7.17 -6.35 -14.67
CA SER A 27 -8.41 -6.04 -13.94
C SER A 27 -8.83 -4.57 -14.03
N ILE A 28 -7.90 -3.68 -14.40
CA ILE A 28 -8.05 -2.22 -14.42
C ILE A 28 -8.23 -1.69 -15.84
N LEU A 29 -8.07 -2.49 -16.90
CA LEU A 29 -8.14 -2.04 -18.30
C LEU A 29 -9.56 -1.70 -18.79
N SER A 30 -10.35 -1.01 -17.97
CA SER A 30 -11.59 -0.35 -18.39
C SER A 30 -11.30 0.90 -19.22
N SER A 31 -12.29 1.35 -19.99
CA SER A 31 -12.19 2.59 -20.79
C SER A 31 -11.95 3.82 -19.91
N GLU A 32 -12.46 3.81 -18.67
CA GLU A 32 -12.28 4.89 -17.70
C GLU A 32 -10.84 4.97 -17.20
N ALA A 33 -10.23 3.83 -16.83
CA ALA A 33 -8.84 3.79 -16.38
C ALA A 33 -7.87 4.18 -17.49
N GLY A 34 -8.15 3.79 -18.73
CA GLY A 34 -7.39 4.24 -19.91
C GLY A 34 -7.45 5.77 -20.08
N SER A 35 -8.63 6.36 -19.87
CA SER A 35 -8.84 7.81 -19.91
C SER A 35 -8.12 8.53 -18.76
N LEU A 36 -8.07 7.92 -17.58
CA LEU A 36 -7.32 8.42 -16.43
C LEU A 36 -5.80 8.38 -16.70
N ALA A 37 -5.29 7.26 -17.19
CA ALA A 37 -3.88 7.08 -17.53
C ALA A 37 -3.42 8.06 -18.64
N SER A 38 -4.26 8.32 -19.63
CA SER A 38 -3.99 9.31 -20.69
C SER A 38 -3.86 10.72 -20.12
N ARG A 39 -4.78 11.12 -19.22
CA ARG A 39 -4.72 12.42 -18.53
C ARG A 39 -3.48 12.53 -17.65
N ALA A 40 -3.15 11.50 -16.88
CA ALA A 40 -1.94 11.45 -16.06
C ALA A 40 -0.68 11.61 -16.92
N ARG A 41 -0.58 10.90 -18.05
CA ARG A 41 0.57 11.00 -18.95
C ARG A 41 0.78 12.41 -19.51
N ARG A 42 -0.30 13.12 -19.85
CA ARG A 42 -0.22 14.49 -20.37
C ARG A 42 0.33 15.48 -19.33
N LEU A 43 0.00 15.28 -18.05
CA LEU A 43 0.45 16.15 -16.96
C LEU A 43 1.86 15.80 -16.47
N ALA A 44 2.29 14.54 -16.59
CA ALA A 44 3.59 14.06 -16.12
C ALA A 44 4.81 14.75 -16.78
N GLY A 45 4.64 15.41 -17.93
CA GLY A 45 5.69 16.16 -18.61
C GLY A 45 5.79 17.63 -18.18
N ASN A 46 4.74 18.17 -17.56
CA ASN A 46 4.59 19.60 -17.31
C ASN A 46 4.56 19.94 -15.82
N VAL A 47 4.35 18.95 -14.94
CA VAL A 47 4.11 19.14 -13.51
C VAL A 47 4.99 18.21 -12.70
N ASP A 48 5.75 18.76 -11.76
CA ASP A 48 6.52 17.97 -10.79
C ASP A 48 5.67 17.67 -9.55
N HIS A 49 4.84 16.62 -9.66
CA HIS A 49 3.95 16.18 -8.59
C HIS A 49 4.41 14.81 -8.01
N PRO A 50 4.43 14.62 -6.68
CA PRO A 50 4.84 13.35 -6.04
C PRO A 50 4.08 12.10 -6.51
N PHE A 51 2.84 12.30 -6.97
CA PHE A 51 2.05 11.27 -7.67
C PHE A 51 2.84 10.55 -8.77
N PHE A 52 3.50 11.28 -9.68
CA PHE A 52 4.18 10.67 -10.82
C PHE A 52 5.43 9.90 -10.42
N SER A 53 6.17 10.39 -9.42
CA SER A 53 7.34 9.69 -8.88
C SER A 53 6.93 8.41 -8.13
N THR A 54 5.81 8.46 -7.41
CA THR A 54 5.22 7.32 -6.71
C THR A 54 4.75 6.26 -7.70
N VAL A 55 3.92 6.61 -8.68
CA VAL A 55 3.44 5.69 -9.72
C VAL A 55 4.61 5.03 -10.46
N ARG A 56 5.63 5.80 -10.86
CA ARG A 56 6.81 5.28 -11.55
C ARG A 56 7.61 4.32 -10.67
N SER A 57 7.68 4.57 -9.37
CA SER A 57 8.37 3.69 -8.41
C SER A 57 7.62 2.38 -8.23
N CYS A 58 6.29 2.42 -8.03
CA CYS A 58 5.46 1.23 -7.88
C CYS A 58 5.48 0.36 -9.15
N LEU A 59 5.37 0.95 -10.35
CA LEU A 59 5.42 0.22 -11.62
C LEU A 59 6.77 -0.46 -11.89
N ARG A 60 7.86 0.03 -11.28
CA ARG A 60 9.18 -0.61 -11.37
C ARG A 60 9.37 -1.73 -10.35
N GLY A 61 8.32 -2.11 -9.61
CA GLY A 61 8.39 -3.11 -8.54
C GLY A 61 9.29 -2.68 -7.38
N LYS A 62 9.53 -1.37 -7.25
CA LYS A 62 10.34 -0.81 -6.16
C LYS A 62 9.43 -0.55 -4.97
N SER A 63 9.81 -1.09 -3.82
CA SER A 63 9.14 -0.77 -2.55
C SER A 63 9.26 0.73 -2.29
N VAL A 64 8.13 1.43 -2.41
CA VAL A 64 8.00 2.83 -2.01
C VAL A 64 7.89 2.88 -0.49
N ASN A 65 8.97 3.29 0.15
CA ASN A 65 8.97 3.60 1.58
C ASN A 65 8.58 5.06 1.76
N ASN A 66 7.33 5.41 1.45
CA ASN A 66 6.80 6.69 1.90
C ASN A 66 6.58 6.55 3.42
N LEU A 67 7.64 6.83 4.17
CA LEU A 67 7.72 6.75 5.63
C LEU A 67 6.96 7.90 6.33
N PHE A 68 6.39 8.82 5.55
CA PHE A 68 5.84 10.06 6.06
C PHE A 68 4.34 10.09 5.87
N SER A 69 3.67 10.19 7.02
CA SER A 69 2.28 10.52 7.25
C SER A 69 1.81 11.64 6.32
N ILE A 70 0.54 11.61 5.92
CA ILE A 70 -0.15 12.71 5.21
C ILE A 70 -0.05 14.05 5.98
N SER A 71 0.41 14.04 7.24
CA SER A 71 0.42 15.19 8.16
C SER A 71 1.81 15.69 8.59
N SER A 72 2.94 15.08 8.20
CA SER A 72 4.24 15.60 8.67
C SER A 72 4.75 16.72 7.77
N THR A 73 4.71 17.94 8.31
CA THR A 73 5.34 19.20 7.88
C THR A 73 6.38 19.08 6.75
N LEU A 74 6.11 19.81 5.68
CA LEU A 74 6.80 19.97 4.39
C LEU A 74 8.29 20.41 4.41
N SER A 75 9.07 20.11 5.46
CA SER A 75 10.44 20.65 5.56
C SER A 75 11.47 19.96 4.66
N ASP A 76 11.22 18.75 4.15
CA ASP A 76 12.08 18.14 3.13
C ASP A 76 11.35 18.09 1.79
N ARG A 77 11.40 19.22 1.07
CA ARG A 77 11.01 19.34 -0.34
C ARG A 77 11.48 18.10 -1.10
N PHE A 78 10.52 17.30 -1.56
CA PHE A 78 10.77 16.14 -2.40
C PHE A 78 11.85 15.22 -1.83
N SER A 79 11.70 14.77 -0.57
CA SER A 79 12.47 13.61 -0.09
C SER A 79 12.46 12.54 -1.18
N ALA A 80 13.61 12.34 -1.81
CA ALA A 80 13.75 11.44 -2.94
C ALA A 80 13.11 10.12 -2.53
N SER A 81 12.19 9.59 -3.34
CA SER A 81 11.67 8.23 -3.15
C SER A 81 12.89 7.34 -2.95
N VAL A 82 13.13 6.92 -1.71
CA VAL A 82 14.28 6.09 -1.37
C VAL A 82 13.91 4.72 -1.90
N THR A 83 14.19 4.52 -3.18
CA THR A 83 13.94 3.26 -3.84
C THR A 83 14.94 2.27 -3.27
N SER A 84 14.48 1.51 -2.28
CA SER A 84 15.27 0.44 -1.71
C SER A 84 15.25 -0.72 -2.69
N GLU A 85 16.39 -1.34 -2.95
CA GLU A 85 16.47 -2.61 -3.70
C GLU A 85 15.93 -3.80 -2.89
N ARG A 86 15.08 -3.56 -1.90
CA ARG A 86 14.48 -4.59 -1.06
C ARG A 86 13.47 -5.39 -1.88
N PRO A 87 13.25 -6.67 -1.51
CA PRO A 87 12.20 -7.46 -2.13
C PRO A 87 10.84 -6.78 -1.93
N SER A 88 9.95 -6.91 -2.91
CA SER A 88 8.57 -6.46 -2.78
C SER A 88 7.86 -7.29 -1.69
N GLY A 89 6.86 -6.71 -1.03
CA GLY A 89 6.13 -7.42 0.02
C GLY A 89 5.36 -8.61 -0.55
N GLY A 90 4.85 -8.48 -1.77
CA GLY A 90 4.25 -9.55 -2.55
C GLY A 90 5.21 -10.72 -2.77
N LEU A 91 6.48 -10.45 -3.12
CA LEU A 91 7.47 -11.52 -3.25
C LEU A 91 7.61 -12.32 -1.94
N ILE A 92 7.61 -11.65 -0.79
CA ILE A 92 7.65 -12.28 0.53
C ILE A 92 6.39 -13.12 0.77
N VAL A 93 5.21 -12.55 0.51
CA VAL A 93 3.91 -13.23 0.64
C VAL A 93 3.87 -14.51 -0.20
N LEU A 94 4.33 -14.44 -1.46
CA LEU A 94 4.36 -15.58 -2.35
C LEU A 94 5.37 -16.65 -1.88
N LEU A 95 6.58 -16.25 -1.47
CA LEU A 95 7.58 -17.18 -0.92
C LEU A 95 7.07 -17.93 0.31
N VAL A 96 6.45 -17.21 1.25
CA VAL A 96 5.88 -17.83 2.44
C VAL A 96 4.74 -18.75 2.03
N GLY A 97 3.82 -18.32 1.17
CA GLY A 97 2.74 -19.16 0.65
C GLY A 97 3.26 -20.47 0.04
N GLN A 98 4.34 -20.40 -0.76
CA GLN A 98 4.95 -21.61 -1.34
C GLN A 98 5.50 -22.58 -0.31
N SER A 99 6.04 -22.09 0.81
CA SER A 99 6.53 -22.98 1.88
C SER A 99 5.43 -23.86 2.49
N TYR A 100 4.16 -23.46 2.37
CA TYR A 100 3.00 -24.23 2.83
C TYR A 100 2.38 -25.11 1.74
N THR A 101 2.87 -25.05 0.49
CA THR A 101 2.35 -25.89 -0.60
C THR A 101 2.90 -27.31 -0.50
N SER A 102 2.00 -28.28 -0.36
CA SER A 102 2.35 -29.71 -0.39
C SER A 102 2.37 -30.21 -1.85
N PRO A 103 3.19 -31.23 -2.21
CA PRO A 103 3.34 -31.71 -3.59
C PRO A 103 2.03 -32.13 -4.28
N THR A 104 1.00 -32.48 -3.52
CA THR A 104 -0.24 -33.08 -4.04
C THR A 104 -1.32 -32.08 -4.47
N ASN A 105 -1.23 -30.80 -4.08
CA ASN A 105 -2.20 -29.74 -4.41
C ASN A 105 -1.51 -28.43 -4.85
N SER A 106 -0.31 -28.54 -5.40
CA SER A 106 0.65 -27.44 -5.56
C SER A 106 0.18 -26.33 -6.50
N THR A 107 -0.45 -26.66 -7.63
CA THR A 107 -0.76 -25.67 -8.68
C THR A 107 -1.87 -24.70 -8.29
N LYS A 108 -2.95 -25.19 -7.67
CA LYS A 108 -4.08 -24.36 -7.22
C LYS A 108 -3.69 -23.48 -6.03
N LEU A 109 -2.96 -24.01 -5.06
CA LEU A 109 -2.47 -23.20 -3.95
C LEU A 109 -1.46 -22.15 -4.42
N TYR A 110 -0.60 -22.52 -5.37
CA TYR A 110 0.34 -21.58 -5.98
C TYR A 110 -0.39 -20.41 -6.63
N SER A 111 -1.44 -20.67 -7.44
CA SER A 111 -2.19 -19.59 -8.09
C SER A 111 -2.94 -18.72 -7.09
N GLN A 112 -3.49 -19.29 -6.02
CA GLN A 112 -4.13 -18.52 -4.95
C GLN A 112 -3.13 -17.63 -4.20
N HIS A 113 -1.95 -18.15 -3.83
CA HIS A 113 -0.90 -17.35 -3.19
C HIS A 113 -0.36 -16.27 -4.11
N ARG A 114 -0.26 -16.55 -5.42
CA ARG A 114 0.14 -15.56 -6.41
C ARG A 114 -0.90 -14.44 -6.53
N SER A 115 -2.19 -14.79 -6.62
CA SER A 115 -3.28 -13.80 -6.66
C SER A 115 -3.34 -12.95 -5.38
N ILE A 116 -3.20 -13.55 -4.20
CA ILE A 116 -3.09 -12.81 -2.92
C ILE A 116 -1.89 -11.86 -2.91
N SER A 117 -0.76 -12.30 -3.46
CA SER A 117 0.43 -11.46 -3.58
C SER A 117 0.24 -10.30 -4.56
N GLU A 118 -0.52 -10.48 -5.65
CA GLU A 118 -0.86 -9.40 -6.59
C GLU A 118 -1.81 -8.39 -5.93
N ILE A 119 -2.79 -8.88 -5.16
CA ILE A 119 -3.70 -8.06 -4.36
C ILE A 119 -2.91 -7.22 -3.35
N PHE A 120 -1.98 -7.84 -2.61
CA PHE A 120 -1.12 -7.15 -1.65
C PHE A 120 -0.38 -5.97 -2.30
N GLU A 121 0.28 -6.19 -3.45
CA GLU A 121 1.04 -5.14 -4.13
C GLU A 121 0.13 -4.05 -4.71
N THR A 122 -1.09 -4.42 -5.13
CA THR A 122 -2.09 -3.47 -5.62
C THR A 122 -2.60 -2.57 -4.50
N VAL A 123 -2.93 -3.14 -3.33
CA VAL A 123 -3.29 -2.38 -2.11
C VAL A 123 -2.15 -1.45 -1.71
N HIS A 124 -0.94 -1.98 -1.61
CA HIS A 124 0.24 -1.19 -1.22
C HIS A 124 0.47 -0.01 -2.19
N THR A 125 0.28 -0.24 -3.49
CA THR A 125 0.38 0.82 -4.50
C THR A 125 -0.73 1.85 -4.39
N ALA A 126 -1.98 1.41 -4.18
CA ALA A 126 -3.13 2.31 -4.04
C ALA A 126 -2.95 3.26 -2.86
N VAL A 127 -2.57 2.72 -1.70
CA VAL A 127 -2.31 3.49 -0.49
C VAL A 127 -1.11 4.44 -0.70
N ALA A 128 -0.02 3.99 -1.32
CA ALA A 128 1.12 4.87 -1.62
C ALA A 128 0.74 6.04 -2.54
N ILE A 129 -0.12 5.79 -3.53
CA ILE A 129 -0.63 6.83 -4.44
C ILE A 129 -1.54 7.81 -3.67
N HIS A 130 -2.43 7.33 -2.79
CA HIS A 130 -3.25 8.21 -1.95
C HIS A 130 -2.40 9.10 -1.02
N LYS A 131 -1.24 8.63 -0.56
CA LYS A 131 -0.29 9.44 0.23
C LYS A 131 0.52 10.46 -0.58
N SER A 132 0.39 10.46 -1.91
CA SER A 132 1.16 11.38 -2.77
C SER A 132 0.49 12.75 -2.98
N LEU A 133 -0.58 13.02 -2.23
CA LEU A 133 -1.27 14.31 -2.22
C LEU A 133 -0.40 15.40 -1.61
N VAL A 134 -0.55 16.61 -2.13
CA VAL A 134 0.16 17.79 -1.63
C VAL A 134 -0.81 18.83 -1.10
N ASP A 135 -0.46 19.45 0.03
CA ASP A 135 -1.21 20.60 0.56
C ASP A 135 -0.98 21.84 -0.32
N LEU A 136 -2.03 22.25 -1.03
CA LEU A 136 -1.99 23.41 -1.92
C LEU A 136 -1.87 24.73 -1.16
N ASN A 137 -2.36 24.80 0.09
CA ASN A 137 -2.29 26.02 0.90
C ASN A 137 -0.85 26.31 1.32
N ASP A 138 -0.13 25.29 1.78
CA ASP A 138 1.28 25.44 2.15
C ASP A 138 2.16 25.75 0.93
N LEU A 139 1.89 25.13 -0.23
CA LEU A 139 2.59 25.45 -1.47
C LEU A 139 2.39 26.91 -1.91
N HIS A 140 1.17 27.44 -1.75
CA HIS A 140 0.85 28.82 -2.10
C HIS A 140 1.61 29.83 -1.22
N GLN A 141 1.80 29.52 0.07
CA GLN A 141 2.58 30.38 0.98
C GLN A 141 4.10 30.33 0.69
N ASN A 142 4.61 29.15 0.31
CA ASN A 142 6.05 28.94 0.15
C ASN A 142 6.63 29.30 -1.23
N THR A 143 5.79 29.44 -2.26
CA THR A 143 6.27 29.61 -3.64
C THR A 143 6.33 31.08 -4.08
N GLY A 144 5.57 31.99 -3.46
CA GLY A 144 5.60 33.44 -3.75
C GLY A 144 5.13 33.85 -5.17
N ASP A 145 5.14 32.92 -6.12
CA ASP A 145 4.64 33.06 -7.48
C ASP A 145 3.19 32.59 -7.58
N ASN A 146 2.30 33.53 -7.89
CA ASN A 146 0.88 33.29 -8.14
C ASN A 146 0.64 32.69 -9.53
N ASP A 147 1.39 31.66 -9.95
CA ASP A 147 1.09 30.96 -11.21
C ASP A 147 -0.17 30.10 -11.03
N GLU A 148 -1.31 30.72 -11.32
CA GLU A 148 -2.64 30.12 -11.29
C GLU A 148 -2.70 28.84 -12.15
N THR A 149 -1.91 28.77 -13.23
CA THR A 149 -1.87 27.60 -14.11
C THR A 149 -1.15 26.43 -13.45
N TRP A 150 -0.02 26.69 -12.80
CA TRP A 150 0.71 25.67 -12.03
C TRP A 150 -0.14 25.13 -10.88
N LEU A 151 -0.81 26.01 -10.11
CA LEU A 151 -1.64 25.60 -8.98
C LEU A 151 -2.83 24.74 -9.43
N LYS A 152 -3.51 25.12 -10.53
CA LYS A 152 -4.57 24.30 -11.16
C LYS A 152 -4.05 22.93 -11.58
N ASN A 153 -2.85 22.87 -12.15
CA ASN A 153 -2.23 21.61 -12.55
C ASN A 153 -1.90 20.71 -11.34
N MET A 154 -1.43 21.29 -10.22
CA MET A 154 -1.23 20.56 -8.96
C MET A 154 -2.55 20.03 -8.40
N GLU A 155 -3.62 20.82 -8.42
CA GLU A 155 -4.96 20.38 -8.01
C GLU A 155 -5.47 19.21 -8.87
N ILE A 156 -5.28 19.27 -10.19
CA ILE A 156 -5.63 18.15 -11.07
C ILE A 156 -4.79 16.91 -10.75
N CYS A 157 -3.50 17.07 -10.40
CA CYS A 157 -2.66 15.95 -10.00
C CYS A 157 -3.10 15.32 -8.67
N ASN A 158 -3.56 16.12 -7.70
CA ASN A 158 -4.21 15.61 -6.48
C ASN A 158 -5.46 14.78 -6.82
N LYS A 159 -6.33 15.29 -7.70
CA LYS A 159 -7.52 14.54 -8.18
C LYS A 159 -7.14 13.23 -8.86
N LEU A 160 -6.10 13.24 -9.69
CA LEU A 160 -5.59 12.04 -10.34
C LEU A 160 -5.05 11.04 -9.31
N ALA A 161 -4.34 11.48 -8.28
CA ALA A 161 -3.84 10.63 -7.22
C ALA A 161 -4.99 9.95 -6.46
N THR A 162 -5.98 10.70 -6.00
CA THR A 162 -7.17 10.15 -5.32
C THR A 162 -7.88 9.11 -6.21
N LEU A 163 -8.25 9.48 -7.44
CA LEU A 163 -8.97 8.60 -8.36
C LEU A 163 -8.16 7.36 -8.75
N SER A 164 -6.84 7.48 -8.92
CA SER A 164 -6.00 6.33 -9.27
C SER A 164 -5.94 5.32 -8.13
N GLY A 165 -5.81 5.78 -6.88
CA GLY A 165 -5.87 4.89 -5.73
C GLY A 165 -7.23 4.20 -5.61
N ASP A 166 -8.33 4.92 -5.84
CA ASP A 166 -9.69 4.36 -5.76
C ASP A 166 -9.92 3.28 -6.83
N VAL A 167 -9.48 3.52 -8.07
CA VAL A 167 -9.56 2.53 -9.16
C VAL A 167 -8.78 1.26 -8.81
N LEU A 168 -7.60 1.39 -8.19
CA LEU A 168 -6.80 0.24 -7.75
C LEU A 168 -7.47 -0.53 -6.59
N LEU A 169 -8.11 0.15 -5.64
CA LEU A 169 -8.85 -0.51 -4.56
C LEU A 169 -10.15 -1.17 -5.06
N ALA A 170 -10.80 -0.58 -6.06
CA ALA A 170 -11.94 -1.19 -6.72
C ALA A 170 -11.52 -2.49 -7.42
N SER A 171 -10.38 -2.51 -8.12
CA SER A 171 -9.89 -3.72 -8.75
C SER A 171 -9.47 -4.79 -7.74
N VAL A 172 -8.90 -4.39 -6.60
CA VAL A 172 -8.66 -5.29 -5.45
C VAL A 172 -9.96 -5.94 -4.98
N SER A 173 -11.05 -5.17 -4.86
CA SER A 173 -12.35 -5.71 -4.45
C SER A 173 -12.87 -6.77 -5.43
N THR A 174 -12.69 -6.55 -6.74
CA THR A 174 -13.01 -7.55 -7.77
C THR A 174 -12.15 -8.81 -7.63
N SER A 175 -10.83 -8.67 -7.52
CA SER A 175 -9.92 -9.82 -7.36
C SER A 175 -10.17 -10.61 -6.07
N LEU A 176 -10.54 -9.93 -4.97
CA LEU A 176 -10.94 -10.58 -3.72
C LEU A 176 -12.23 -11.39 -3.89
N ALA A 177 -13.21 -10.87 -4.63
CA ALA A 177 -14.45 -11.59 -4.93
C ALA A 177 -14.19 -12.85 -5.78
N GLU A 178 -13.29 -12.77 -6.75
CA GLU A 178 -12.87 -13.89 -7.62
C GLU A 178 -12.15 -15.02 -6.87
N LEU A 179 -11.51 -14.72 -5.73
CA LEU A 179 -10.89 -15.73 -4.87
C LEU A 179 -11.93 -16.66 -4.20
N HIS A 180 -13.19 -16.24 -4.11
CA HIS A 180 -14.29 -16.97 -3.47
C HIS A 180 -13.93 -17.51 -2.08
N HIS A 181 -13.23 -16.71 -1.28
CA HIS A 181 -12.77 -17.10 0.05
C HIS A 181 -13.01 -15.99 1.07
N ASP A 182 -14.17 -16.02 1.72
CA ASP A 182 -14.63 -15.13 2.79
C ASP A 182 -13.52 -14.74 3.79
N LYS A 183 -12.84 -15.70 4.41
CA LYS A 183 -11.79 -15.42 5.41
C LYS A 183 -10.58 -14.68 4.86
N VAL A 184 -10.28 -14.86 3.57
CA VAL A 184 -9.19 -14.11 2.92
C VAL A 184 -9.64 -12.67 2.72
N VAL A 185 -10.90 -12.47 2.30
CA VAL A 185 -11.51 -11.14 2.18
C VAL A 185 -11.53 -10.41 3.52
N ASP A 186 -11.94 -11.09 4.60
CA ASP A 186 -11.96 -10.51 5.95
C ASP A 186 -10.58 -10.00 6.38
N VAL A 187 -9.55 -10.86 6.28
CA VAL A 187 -8.18 -10.53 6.70
C VAL A 187 -7.60 -9.38 5.88
N ILE A 188 -7.81 -9.38 4.56
CA ILE A 188 -7.29 -8.32 3.70
C ILE A 188 -8.06 -7.01 3.91
N SER A 189 -9.37 -7.06 4.13
CA SER A 189 -10.18 -5.86 4.40
C SER A 189 -9.84 -5.24 5.76
N GLU A 190 -9.65 -6.06 6.79
CA GLU A 190 -9.15 -5.63 8.11
C GLU A 190 -7.77 -4.95 7.97
N ALA A 191 -6.86 -5.58 7.21
CA ALA A 191 -5.53 -5.01 6.98
C ALA A 191 -5.56 -3.68 6.21
N ILE A 192 -6.45 -3.52 5.23
CA ILE A 192 -6.67 -2.23 4.53
C ILE A 192 -7.15 -1.18 5.53
N GLY A 193 -8.13 -1.51 6.37
CA GLY A 193 -8.64 -0.62 7.42
C GLY A 193 -7.53 -0.13 8.36
N ASN A 194 -6.72 -1.07 8.89
CA ASN A 194 -5.59 -0.77 9.77
C ASN A 194 -4.54 0.13 9.08
N MET A 195 -4.24 -0.10 7.80
CA MET A 195 -3.30 0.74 7.05
C MET A 195 -3.80 2.18 6.89
N ILE A 196 -5.10 2.36 6.65
CA ILE A 196 -5.69 3.70 6.53
C ILE A 196 -5.78 4.38 7.89
N GLU A 197 -6.17 3.65 8.94
CA GLU A 197 -6.17 4.17 10.32
C GLU A 197 -4.80 4.72 10.74
N ALA A 198 -3.72 4.03 10.36
CA ALA A 198 -2.35 4.47 10.62
C ALA A 198 -2.07 5.88 10.10
N GLU A 199 -2.69 6.28 8.98
CA GLU A 199 -2.48 7.61 8.40
C GLU A 199 -3.11 8.73 9.21
N PHE A 200 -4.17 8.41 9.96
CA PHE A 200 -4.84 9.36 10.84
C PHE A 200 -4.30 9.31 12.27
N HIS A 201 -3.31 8.46 12.56
CA HIS A 201 -2.76 8.29 13.90
C HIS A 201 -2.18 9.61 14.45
N GLU A 202 -1.49 10.40 13.63
CA GLU A 202 -0.94 11.71 14.03
C GLU A 202 -2.05 12.73 14.33
N LEU A 203 -3.09 12.78 13.48
CA LEU A 203 -4.25 13.63 13.65
C LEU A 203 -5.02 13.29 14.93
N ALA A 204 -5.22 12.00 15.21
CA ALA A 204 -5.84 11.54 16.46
C ALA A 204 -5.02 11.95 17.69
N THR A 205 -3.69 11.83 17.62
CA THR A 205 -2.83 12.28 18.73
C THR A 205 -2.86 13.79 18.96
N ASN A 206 -3.01 14.59 17.90
CA ASN A 206 -3.05 16.05 17.98
C ASN A 206 -4.43 16.57 18.43
N ALA A 207 -5.52 15.97 17.93
CA ALA A 207 -6.88 16.29 18.37
C ALA A 207 -7.10 15.99 19.86
N ASN A 208 -6.52 14.91 20.38
CA ASN A 208 -6.58 14.60 21.80
C ASN A 208 -5.86 15.67 22.65
N LEU A 209 -4.84 16.36 22.14
CA LEU A 209 -4.19 17.46 22.84
C LEU A 209 -5.06 18.72 22.88
N GLU A 210 -5.83 19.01 21.84
CA GLU A 210 -6.77 20.14 21.80
C GLU A 210 -8.02 19.90 22.67
N THR A 211 -8.40 18.63 22.87
CA THR A 211 -9.61 18.24 23.63
C THR A 211 -9.36 18.11 25.14
N ILE A 212 -8.10 18.11 25.61
CA ILE A 212 -7.76 18.22 27.04
C ILE A 212 -8.00 19.66 27.50
N ASN A 213 -9.29 19.98 27.63
CA ASN A 213 -9.78 21.12 28.39
C ASN A 213 -9.50 20.85 29.88
N ILE A 214 -9.01 21.88 30.58
CA ILE A 214 -8.31 21.89 31.89
C ILE A 214 -9.10 21.24 33.06
N ASN A 215 -10.33 20.75 32.84
CA ASN A 215 -11.24 20.26 33.87
C ASN A 215 -11.67 18.77 33.72
N SER A 216 -11.20 18.03 32.72
CA SER A 216 -11.51 16.58 32.67
C SER A 216 -10.55 15.81 33.57
N VAL A 217 -11.11 15.03 34.49
CA VAL A 217 -10.37 13.98 35.22
C VAL A 217 -10.00 12.93 34.19
N VAL A 218 -8.85 13.12 33.56
CA VAL A 218 -8.24 12.17 32.62
C VAL A 218 -7.83 10.94 33.44
N THR A 219 -8.41 9.78 33.10
CA THR A 219 -7.92 8.49 33.60
C THR A 219 -6.47 8.33 33.13
N SER A 220 -5.58 8.03 34.07
CA SER A 220 -4.11 8.06 33.93
C SER A 220 -3.52 7.15 32.84
N ASP A 221 -4.33 6.33 32.16
CA ASP A 221 -3.89 5.42 31.09
C ASP A 221 -3.77 6.09 29.71
N GLU A 222 -4.53 7.15 29.40
CA GLU A 222 -4.54 7.74 28.04
C GLU A 222 -3.45 8.81 27.83
N LEU A 223 -2.84 9.32 28.92
CA LEU A 223 -1.97 10.50 28.87
C LEU A 223 -0.46 10.16 28.72
N TYR A 224 -0.07 8.88 28.85
CA TYR A 224 1.35 8.48 28.92
C TYR A 224 1.77 7.39 27.94
N SER A 225 1.11 7.23 26.78
CA SER A 225 1.74 6.43 25.73
C SER A 225 3.03 7.12 25.27
N SER A 226 4.16 6.49 25.54
CA SER A 226 5.49 7.03 25.20
C SER A 226 5.53 7.37 23.70
N PRO A 227 6.26 8.41 23.26
CA PRO A 227 6.47 8.66 21.81
C PRO A 227 6.92 7.40 21.06
N LYS A 228 7.65 6.51 21.75
CA LYS A 228 8.01 5.17 21.27
C LYS A 228 6.80 4.26 21.02
N GLU A 229 5.86 4.19 21.95
CA GLU A 229 4.66 3.33 21.83
C GLU A 229 3.73 3.82 20.74
N LYS A 230 3.55 5.14 20.63
CA LYS A 230 2.81 5.77 19.52
C LYS A 230 3.45 5.44 18.17
N TRP A 231 4.77 5.56 18.07
CA TRP A 231 5.49 5.19 16.85
C TRP A 231 5.40 3.70 16.53
N LEU A 232 5.50 2.82 17.55
CA LEU A 232 5.35 1.38 17.36
C LEU A 232 3.95 1.01 16.89
N SER A 233 2.90 1.62 17.47
CA SER A 233 1.51 1.47 17.04
C SER A 233 1.33 1.87 15.58
N PHE A 234 1.86 3.05 15.20
CA PHE A 234 1.86 3.50 13.80
C PHE A 234 2.55 2.51 12.86
N VAL A 235 3.74 2.00 13.21
CA VAL A 235 4.47 1.03 12.38
C VAL A 235 3.71 -0.29 12.27
N GLN A 236 3.09 -0.73 13.36
CA GLN A 236 2.27 -1.93 13.40
C GLN A 236 1.05 -1.80 12.47
N LEU A 237 0.30 -0.70 12.56
CA LEU A 237 -0.89 -0.48 11.72
C LEU A 237 -0.53 -0.24 10.24
N SER A 238 0.49 0.58 9.97
CA SER A 238 0.87 0.97 8.59
C SER A 238 1.53 -0.13 7.77
N ARG A 239 2.35 -0.99 8.40
CA ARG A 239 3.18 -1.99 7.69
C ARG A 239 3.03 -3.39 8.26
N GLY A 240 2.93 -3.49 9.58
CA GLY A 240 2.79 -4.77 10.29
C GLY A 240 1.45 -5.46 9.99
N ALA A 241 0.36 -4.69 9.87
CA ALA A 241 -0.97 -5.24 9.67
C ALA A 241 -1.06 -5.97 8.33
N LEU A 242 -0.77 -5.32 7.21
CA LEU A 242 -0.91 -5.98 5.92
C LEU A 242 0.10 -7.12 5.74
N LEU A 243 1.41 -6.88 5.93
CA LEU A 243 2.39 -7.94 5.69
C LEU A 243 2.30 -9.05 6.74
N GLY A 244 2.15 -8.70 8.01
CA GLY A 244 2.08 -9.66 9.11
C GLY A 244 0.84 -10.54 9.04
N GLU A 245 -0.35 -9.96 8.85
CA GLU A 245 -1.60 -10.72 8.77
C GLU A 245 -1.62 -11.62 7.53
N VAL A 246 -1.20 -11.10 6.37
CA VAL A 246 -1.15 -11.85 5.10
C VAL A 246 -0.17 -13.01 5.19
N VAL A 247 1.03 -12.79 5.74
CA VAL A 247 2.07 -13.81 5.87
C VAL A 247 1.71 -14.87 6.93
N ALA A 248 1.12 -14.47 8.05
CA ALA A 248 0.85 -15.38 9.17
C ALA A 248 -0.44 -16.18 9.00
N ARG A 249 -1.54 -15.55 8.56
CA ARG A 249 -2.88 -16.17 8.59
C ARG A 249 -3.27 -16.84 7.27
N LEU A 250 -2.98 -16.21 6.13
CA LEU A 250 -3.52 -16.66 4.84
C LEU A 250 -3.00 -18.03 4.37
N PRO A 251 -1.71 -18.40 4.55
CA PRO A 251 -1.23 -19.75 4.22
C PRO A 251 -1.98 -20.85 4.98
N TYR A 252 -2.24 -20.63 6.27
CA TYR A 252 -2.98 -21.57 7.10
C TYR A 252 -4.46 -21.68 6.68
N ILE A 253 -5.11 -20.53 6.41
CA ILE A 253 -6.51 -20.46 5.97
C ILE A 253 -6.72 -21.26 4.67
N LEU A 254 -5.86 -21.03 3.66
CA LEU A 254 -5.95 -21.71 2.37
C LEU A 254 -5.69 -23.22 2.48
N LEU A 255 -4.68 -23.62 3.27
CA LEU A 255 -4.39 -25.03 3.51
C LEU A 255 -5.58 -25.76 4.17
N LYS A 256 -6.23 -25.14 5.17
CA LYS A 256 -7.38 -25.71 5.87
C LYS A 256 -8.59 -25.89 4.95
N SER A 257 -8.83 -24.93 4.05
CA SER A 257 -9.93 -24.95 3.09
C SER A 257 -9.83 -26.14 2.09
N ILE A 258 -8.62 -26.53 1.71
CA ILE A 258 -8.42 -27.70 0.83
C ILE A 258 -8.66 -29.02 1.57
N LYS A 259 -8.18 -29.14 2.80
CA LYS A 259 -8.39 -30.35 3.62
C LYS A 259 -9.87 -30.61 3.90
N THR A 260 -10.66 -29.57 4.16
CA THR A 260 -12.11 -29.73 4.39
C THR A 260 -12.87 -30.11 3.13
N LYS A 261 -12.44 -29.67 1.94
CA LYS A 261 -13.03 -30.09 0.66
C LYS A 261 -12.65 -31.53 0.29
N SER A 262 -11.43 -31.96 0.59
CA SER A 262 -10.96 -33.33 0.33
C SER A 262 -11.59 -34.39 1.25
N GLY A 263 -12.02 -34.03 2.46
CA GLY A 263 -12.67 -34.94 3.41
C GLY A 263 -14.19 -35.09 3.24
N ARG A 264 -14.78 -34.43 2.24
CA ARG A 264 -16.21 -34.52 1.88
C ARG A 264 -16.45 -35.31 0.58
N ALA A 265 -15.40 -35.88 -0.02
CA ALA A 265 -15.46 -36.72 -1.22
C ALA A 265 -15.41 -38.20 -0.85
#